data_AF-A0A4Q3J727-F1
#
_entry.id   AF-A0A4Q3J727-F1
#
_cell.length_a   1.000
_cell.length_b   1.000
_cell.length_c   1.000
_cell.angle_alpha   90.00
_cell.angle_beta   90.00
_cell.angle_gamma   90.00
#
_symmetry.space_group_name_H-M   'P 1'
#
loop_
_entity.id
_entity.type
_entity.pdbx_description
1 polymer ?
#
loop_
_entity_poly.entity_id
_entity_poly.type
_entity_poly.pdbx_seq_one_letter_code
_entity_poly.pdbx_strand_id
1 'polypeptide(L)'
;MKRNWLLTAALAATTTALVSAPASAATKFEFWYGLSGDLSERIQDMCKMFNASQADFEIVCVSQDNYDNNLQNTIAAFRANKQPTITQIFDAGTLDLMLSGAYIPVRQLMQENGHQIDWSNYFTGIASYYSTNDGELLSMPFNSSTAVIYYNTDALAKVGFEGTPKTWTEVEDVARKMKAAGYACPVAFDPSGAWQWFEQFSAIHNQPIATKGNGFGGLDA
;
A
#
# COMPACT_ATOMS: atom_id res chain seq x y z
N MET A 1 -0.64 -97.40 -7.99
CA MET A 1 0.64 -96.67 -8.11
C MET A 1 0.40 -95.39 -8.93
N LYS A 2 0.91 -94.24 -8.45
CA LYS A 2 0.90 -92.86 -9.04
C LYS A 2 -0.51 -92.23 -9.16
N ARG A 3 -1.00 -91.25 -8.38
CA ARG A 3 -0.51 -90.11 -7.57
C ARG A 3 0.00 -88.88 -8.38
N ASN A 4 -0.70 -87.75 -8.18
CA ASN A 4 -0.38 -86.33 -8.45
C ASN A 4 -0.78 -85.73 -9.82
N TRP A 5 -1.23 -84.47 -9.97
CA TRP A 5 -1.60 -83.36 -9.06
C TRP A 5 -2.43 -82.33 -9.84
N LEU A 6 -3.33 -81.64 -9.14
CA LEU A 6 -4.05 -80.45 -9.59
C LEU A 6 -3.06 -79.30 -9.80
N LEU A 7 -3.06 -78.68 -10.98
CA LEU A 7 -2.34 -77.44 -11.26
C LEU A 7 -3.34 -76.28 -11.29
N THR A 8 -3.41 -75.59 -10.16
CA THR A 8 -4.01 -74.26 -9.98
C THR A 8 -3.16 -73.23 -10.71
N ALA A 9 -3.70 -72.61 -11.75
CA ALA A 9 -3.09 -71.43 -12.38
C ALA A 9 -3.41 -70.20 -11.52
N ALA A 10 -2.44 -69.76 -10.71
CA ALA A 10 -2.53 -68.51 -9.97
C ALA A 10 -2.19 -67.33 -10.90
N LEU A 11 -3.20 -66.50 -11.17
CA LEU A 11 -3.11 -65.25 -11.90
C LEU A 11 -2.49 -64.19 -10.96
N ALA A 12 -1.21 -63.88 -11.11
CA ALA A 12 -0.57 -62.77 -10.40
C ALA A 12 -0.88 -61.47 -11.15
N ALA A 13 -2.00 -60.83 -10.79
CA ALA A 13 -2.28 -59.44 -11.19
C ALA A 13 -1.52 -58.50 -10.23
N THR A 14 -0.39 -57.96 -10.68
CA THR A 14 0.34 -56.89 -10.01
C THR A 14 -0.50 -55.61 -10.07
N THR A 15 -1.24 -55.32 -9.00
CA THR A 15 -1.86 -54.01 -8.78
C THR A 15 -0.77 -53.01 -8.39
N THR A 16 -0.25 -52.27 -9.37
CA THR A 16 0.47 -51.01 -9.12
C THR A 16 -0.51 -50.01 -8.53
N ALA A 17 -0.52 -49.90 -7.20
CA ALA A 17 -1.16 -48.79 -6.50
C ALA A 17 -0.39 -47.51 -6.83
N LEU A 18 -0.92 -46.72 -7.76
CA LEU A 18 -0.55 -45.32 -7.92
C LEU A 18 -0.98 -44.60 -6.64
N VAL A 19 -0.04 -44.43 -5.71
CA VAL A 19 -0.19 -43.51 -4.59
C VAL A 19 -0.08 -42.11 -5.18
N SER A 20 -1.23 -41.57 -5.61
CA SER A 20 -1.37 -40.15 -5.91
C SER A 20 -1.19 -39.40 -4.58
N ALA A 21 0.03 -38.98 -4.26
CA ALA A 21 0.23 -37.98 -3.23
C ALA A 21 -0.62 -36.75 -3.60
N PRO A 22 -1.40 -36.17 -2.67
CA PRO A 22 -2.11 -34.94 -2.96
C PRO A 22 -1.06 -33.89 -3.30
N ALA A 23 -1.08 -33.41 -4.54
CA ALA A 23 -0.38 -32.18 -4.88
C ALA A 23 -1.01 -31.08 -4.00
N SER A 24 -0.28 -30.62 -3.00
CA SER A 24 -0.70 -29.49 -2.17
C SER A 24 -0.76 -28.29 -3.10
N ALA A 25 -1.97 -27.90 -3.52
CA ALA A 25 -2.16 -26.69 -4.31
C ALA A 25 -1.80 -25.48 -3.44
N ALA A 26 -1.13 -24.50 -4.04
CA ALA A 26 -0.79 -23.26 -3.35
C ALA A 26 -2.04 -22.59 -2.77
N THR A 27 -1.94 -22.08 -1.54
CA THR A 27 -3.02 -21.30 -0.92
C THR A 27 -3.12 -19.95 -1.60
N LYS A 28 -4.22 -19.70 -2.31
CA LYS A 28 -4.45 -18.43 -3.03
C LYS A 28 -5.01 -17.36 -2.11
N PHE A 29 -4.52 -16.13 -2.26
CA PHE A 29 -5.06 -14.97 -1.57
C PHE A 29 -4.97 -13.70 -2.45
N GLU A 30 -5.86 -12.75 -2.20
CA GLU A 30 -5.94 -11.52 -3.00
C GLU A 30 -5.31 -10.32 -2.29
N PHE A 31 -4.64 -9.48 -3.08
CA PHE A 31 -4.20 -8.15 -2.70
C PHE A 31 -4.84 -7.11 -3.63
N TRP A 32 -5.72 -6.27 -3.09
CA TRP A 32 -6.32 -5.18 -3.85
C TRP A 32 -5.55 -3.88 -3.66
N TYR A 33 -5.33 -3.13 -4.74
CA TYR A 33 -4.54 -1.91 -4.71
C TYR A 33 -5.10 -0.82 -5.62
N GLY A 34 -4.82 0.45 -5.28
CA GLY A 34 -5.33 1.63 -5.97
C GLY A 34 -4.32 2.33 -6.90
N LEU A 35 -3.09 1.84 -6.99
CA LEU A 35 -2.06 2.38 -7.88
C LEU A 35 -2.32 2.03 -9.35
N SER A 36 -2.10 3.00 -10.26
CA SER A 36 -2.28 2.84 -11.71
C SER A 36 -1.01 3.15 -12.51
N GLY A 37 -1.05 2.94 -13.82
CA GLY A 37 0.09 3.18 -14.73
C GLY A 37 1.34 2.40 -14.33
N ASP A 38 2.52 3.03 -14.48
CA ASP A 38 3.81 2.44 -14.15
C ASP A 38 3.88 1.89 -12.72
N LEU A 39 3.19 2.51 -11.76
CA LEU A 39 3.16 2.04 -10.37
C LEU A 39 2.41 0.71 -10.25
N SER A 40 1.33 0.53 -11.00
CA SER A 40 0.61 -0.76 -11.07
C SER A 40 1.51 -1.87 -11.63
N GLU A 41 2.33 -1.57 -12.64
CA GLU A 41 3.30 -2.53 -13.18
C GLU A 41 4.31 -2.97 -12.10
N ARG A 42 4.78 -2.04 -11.25
CA ARG A 42 5.68 -2.38 -10.13
C ARG A 42 5.03 -3.25 -9.08
N ILE A 43 3.74 -3.04 -8.79
CA ILE A 43 2.99 -3.94 -7.89
C ILE A 43 2.91 -5.34 -8.50
N GLN A 44 2.58 -5.44 -9.78
CA GLN A 44 2.51 -6.73 -10.47
C GLN A 44 3.86 -7.45 -10.46
N ASP A 45 4.98 -6.75 -10.64
CA ASP A 45 6.32 -7.33 -10.53
C ASP A 45 6.63 -7.82 -9.10
N MET A 46 6.26 -7.05 -8.07
CA MET A 46 6.37 -7.49 -6.66
C MET A 46 5.61 -8.79 -6.42
N CYS A 47 4.39 -8.91 -6.93
CA CYS A 47 3.54 -10.09 -6.78
C CYS A 47 4.13 -11.31 -7.50
N LYS A 48 4.69 -11.11 -8.71
CA LYS A 48 5.42 -12.18 -9.42
C LYS A 48 6.65 -12.63 -8.65
N MET A 49 7.43 -11.70 -8.08
CA MET A 49 8.60 -12.06 -7.26
C MET A 49 8.20 -12.87 -6.03
N PHE A 50 7.12 -12.50 -5.33
CA PHE A 50 6.58 -13.28 -4.22
C PHE A 50 6.19 -14.70 -4.66
N ASN A 51 5.42 -14.84 -5.73
CA ASN A 51 4.99 -16.13 -6.27
C ASN A 51 6.15 -16.99 -6.76
N ALA A 52 7.25 -16.39 -7.24
CA ALA A 52 8.44 -17.12 -7.66
C ALA A 52 9.34 -17.54 -6.48
N SER A 53 9.21 -16.87 -5.33
CA SER A 53 10.09 -17.10 -4.17
C SER A 53 9.74 -18.36 -3.36
N GLN A 54 8.52 -18.88 -3.52
CA GLN A 54 8.00 -20.02 -2.74
C GLN A 54 6.81 -20.67 -3.48
N ALA A 55 6.34 -21.83 -3.01
CA ALA A 55 5.25 -22.60 -3.65
C ALA A 55 4.01 -22.87 -2.76
N ASP A 56 4.05 -22.46 -1.50
CA ASP A 56 3.01 -22.70 -0.51
C ASP A 56 1.81 -21.74 -0.67
N PHE A 57 2.06 -20.54 -1.18
CA PHE A 57 1.09 -19.47 -1.35
C PHE A 57 1.12 -18.88 -2.77
N GLU A 58 -0.02 -18.36 -3.24
CA GLU A 58 -0.11 -17.62 -4.49
C GLU A 58 -0.88 -16.31 -4.26
N ILE A 59 -0.18 -15.18 -4.41
CA ILE A 59 -0.80 -13.85 -4.35
C ILE A 59 -1.41 -13.49 -5.71
N VAL A 60 -2.65 -13.02 -5.68
CA VAL A 60 -3.37 -12.46 -6.83
C VAL A 60 -3.56 -10.96 -6.60
N CYS A 61 -2.83 -10.16 -7.37
CA CYS A 61 -2.85 -8.71 -7.22
C CYS A 61 -3.84 -8.07 -8.19
N VAL A 62 -4.84 -7.38 -7.65
CA VAL A 62 -5.98 -6.84 -8.41
C VAL A 62 -6.01 -5.32 -8.30
N SER A 63 -5.78 -4.65 -9.43
CA SER A 63 -5.96 -3.21 -9.54
C SER A 63 -7.43 -2.85 -9.36
N GLN A 64 -7.70 -1.86 -8.52
CA GLN A 64 -8.99 -1.19 -8.39
C GLN A 64 -8.99 0.19 -9.07
N ASP A 65 -8.01 0.46 -9.93
CA ASP A 65 -7.79 1.64 -10.77
C ASP A 65 -7.38 2.92 -10.04
N ASN A 66 -7.97 3.22 -8.89
CA ASN A 66 -7.60 4.34 -8.04
C ASN A 66 -7.88 4.04 -6.56
N TYR A 67 -7.40 4.90 -5.67
CA TYR A 67 -7.54 4.72 -4.21
C TYR A 67 -8.98 4.78 -3.72
N ASP A 68 -9.79 5.71 -4.23
CA ASP A 68 -11.19 5.87 -3.83
C ASP A 68 -12.01 4.62 -4.16
N ASN A 69 -11.85 4.11 -5.38
CA ASN A 69 -12.46 2.86 -5.83
C ASN A 69 -12.00 1.69 -4.95
N ASN A 70 -10.70 1.60 -4.64
CA ASN A 70 -10.19 0.52 -3.80
C ASN A 70 -10.85 0.53 -2.41
N LEU A 71 -10.95 1.70 -1.78
CA LEU A 71 -11.59 1.84 -0.47
C LEU A 71 -13.07 1.46 -0.54
N GLN A 72 -13.82 2.03 -1.49
CA GLN A 72 -15.26 1.78 -1.63
C GLN A 72 -15.56 0.30 -1.93
N ASN A 73 -14.80 -0.31 -2.84
CA ASN A 73 -14.95 -1.72 -3.17
C ASN A 73 -14.57 -2.61 -2.00
N THR A 74 -13.50 -2.28 -1.25
CA THR A 74 -13.11 -3.03 -0.04
C THR A 74 -14.22 -2.99 1.01
N ILE A 75 -14.80 -1.82 1.28
CA ILE A 75 -15.91 -1.67 2.24
C ILE A 75 -17.12 -2.51 1.81
N ALA A 76 -17.50 -2.45 0.53
CA ALA A 76 -18.60 -3.24 0.00
C ALA A 76 -18.33 -4.75 0.08
N ALA A 77 -17.12 -5.17 -0.29
CA ALA A 77 -16.69 -6.56 -0.24
C ALA A 77 -16.66 -7.11 1.19
N PHE A 78 -16.18 -6.33 2.16
CA PHE A 78 -16.19 -6.70 3.58
C PHE A 78 -17.61 -6.92 4.09
N ARG A 79 -18.55 -6.01 3.79
CA ARG A 79 -19.98 -6.16 4.16
C ARG A 79 -20.62 -7.40 3.52
N ALA A 80 -20.12 -7.84 2.37
CA ALA A 80 -20.57 -9.03 1.67
C ALA A 80 -19.82 -10.32 2.05
N ASN A 81 -18.86 -10.27 2.98
CA ASN A 81 -17.93 -11.35 3.31
C ASN A 81 -17.14 -11.88 2.09
N LYS A 82 -16.68 -10.96 1.23
CA LYS A 82 -15.91 -11.22 0.00
C LYS A 82 -14.67 -10.32 -0.12
N GLN A 83 -14.22 -9.75 1.00
CA GLN A 83 -13.04 -8.88 1.05
C GLN A 83 -11.76 -9.62 0.60
N PRO A 84 -10.77 -8.88 0.05
CA PRO A 84 -9.43 -9.43 -0.17
C PRO A 84 -8.75 -9.72 1.17
N THR A 85 -7.67 -10.51 1.13
CA THR A 85 -6.82 -10.77 2.29
C THR A 85 -5.98 -9.54 2.65
N ILE A 86 -5.53 -8.79 1.64
CA ILE A 86 -4.76 -7.55 1.80
C ILE A 86 -5.40 -6.46 0.94
N THR A 87 -5.46 -5.23 1.44
CA THR A 87 -5.88 -4.07 0.64
C THR A 87 -4.98 -2.87 0.93
N GLN A 88 -4.67 -2.09 -0.11
CA GLN A 88 -3.91 -0.85 -0.01
C GLN A 88 -4.86 0.34 0.19
N ILE A 89 -5.03 0.79 1.43
CA ILE A 89 -5.83 1.99 1.72
C ILE A 89 -4.92 3.21 1.81
N PHE A 90 -5.27 4.25 1.07
CA PHE A 90 -4.63 5.57 1.14
C PHE A 90 -4.84 6.21 2.51
N ASP A 91 -4.01 7.21 2.79
CA ASP A 91 -3.83 7.78 4.12
C ASP A 91 -5.12 8.39 4.69
N ALA A 92 -5.90 9.12 3.89
CA ALA A 92 -7.19 9.67 4.32
C ALA A 92 -8.25 8.59 4.68
N GLY A 93 -8.13 7.37 4.13
CA GLY A 93 -9.00 6.24 4.46
C GLY A 93 -8.64 5.53 5.77
N THR A 94 -7.56 5.95 6.46
CA THR A 94 -7.12 5.32 7.71
C THR A 94 -8.19 5.43 8.80
N LEU A 95 -8.86 6.59 8.91
CA LEU A 95 -9.91 6.79 9.91
C LEU A 95 -11.12 5.88 9.66
N ASP A 96 -11.53 5.70 8.39
CA ASP A 96 -12.61 4.78 8.03
C ASP A 96 -12.29 3.34 8.49
N LEU A 97 -11.06 2.89 8.25
CA LEU A 97 -10.61 1.58 8.72
C LEU A 97 -10.61 1.48 10.24
N MET A 98 -10.05 2.47 10.93
CA MET A 98 -10.00 2.52 12.40
C MET A 98 -11.38 2.38 13.02
N LEU A 99 -12.35 3.15 12.53
CA LEU A 99 -13.71 3.17 13.06
C LEU A 99 -14.51 1.92 12.67
N SER A 100 -14.17 1.27 11.55
CA SER A 100 -14.84 0.05 11.11
C SER A 100 -14.48 -1.18 11.94
N GLY A 101 -13.27 -1.22 12.52
CA GLY A 101 -12.71 -2.43 13.13
C GLY A 101 -12.43 -3.56 12.13
N ALA A 102 -12.51 -3.30 10.82
CA ALA A 102 -12.38 -4.28 9.75
C ALA A 102 -10.90 -4.52 9.34
N TYR A 103 -10.00 -4.61 10.32
CA TYR A 103 -8.57 -4.80 10.09
C TYR A 103 -7.95 -5.64 11.23
N ILE A 104 -6.78 -6.19 10.96
CA ILE A 104 -5.93 -6.83 11.99
C ILE A 104 -4.74 -5.89 12.20
N PRO A 105 -4.48 -5.38 13.43
CA PRO A 105 -3.32 -4.55 13.69
C PRO A 105 -2.03 -5.24 13.25
N VAL A 106 -1.20 -4.56 12.46
CA VAL A 106 -0.01 -5.21 11.87
C VAL A 106 0.97 -5.73 12.92
N ARG A 107 1.09 -5.04 14.07
CA ARG A 107 1.94 -5.50 15.18
C ARG A 107 1.45 -6.82 15.75
N GLN A 108 0.14 -6.94 15.98
CA GLN A 108 -0.50 -8.17 16.43
C GLN A 108 -0.30 -9.29 15.40
N LEU A 109 -0.61 -9.03 14.12
CA LEU A 109 -0.47 -9.99 13.04
C LEU A 109 0.94 -10.59 12.98
N MET A 110 1.97 -9.74 13.06
CA MET A 110 3.36 -10.19 12.99
C MET A 110 3.75 -11.00 14.22
N GLN A 111 3.36 -10.54 15.42
CA GLN A 111 3.66 -11.23 16.67
C GLN A 111 3.01 -12.62 16.74
N GLU A 112 1.72 -12.73 16.40
CA GLU A 112 0.96 -13.99 16.42
C GLU A 112 1.52 -15.03 15.43
N ASN A 113 2.15 -14.56 14.35
CA ASN A 113 2.78 -15.41 13.33
C ASN A 113 4.29 -15.57 13.54
N GLY A 114 4.84 -15.14 14.69
CA GLY A 114 6.25 -15.35 15.03
C GLY A 114 7.25 -14.48 14.25
N HIS A 115 6.79 -13.42 13.58
CA HIS A 115 7.63 -12.47 12.89
C HIS A 115 8.12 -11.37 13.83
N GLN A 116 9.45 -11.27 13.98
CA GLN A 116 10.08 -10.17 14.71
C GLN A 116 10.41 -9.04 13.74
N ILE A 117 9.72 -7.91 13.89
CA ILE A 117 9.99 -6.68 13.14
C ILE A 117 10.55 -5.65 14.13
N ASP A 118 11.71 -5.10 13.80
CA ASP A 118 12.20 -3.92 14.47
C ASP A 118 11.51 -2.69 13.90
N TRP A 119 10.44 -2.26 14.59
CA TRP A 119 9.63 -1.12 14.21
C TRP A 119 10.39 0.22 14.27
N SER A 120 11.55 0.27 14.93
CA SER A 120 12.40 1.47 14.93
C SER A 120 13.08 1.72 13.58
N ASN A 121 13.07 0.73 12.67
CA ASN A 121 13.54 0.90 11.31
C ASN A 121 12.61 1.75 10.43
N TYR A 122 11.38 2.03 10.88
CA TYR A 122 10.50 2.96 10.18
C TYR A 122 10.80 4.40 10.55
N PHE A 123 10.75 5.30 9.56
CA PHE A 123 10.75 6.73 9.83
C PHE A 123 9.59 7.07 10.76
N THR A 124 9.87 7.71 11.89
CA THR A 124 8.88 8.03 12.92
C THR A 124 7.71 8.83 12.36
N GLY A 125 7.98 9.82 11.50
CA GLY A 125 6.92 10.60 10.85
C GLY A 125 5.96 9.78 10.00
N ILE A 126 6.41 8.66 9.42
CA ILE A 126 5.56 7.72 8.66
C ILE A 126 4.80 6.81 9.62
N ALA A 127 5.52 6.21 10.58
CA ALA A 127 4.92 5.27 11.54
C ALA A 127 3.82 5.92 12.38
N SER A 128 4.03 7.17 12.82
CA SER A 128 3.05 7.93 13.61
C SER A 128 1.75 8.21 12.85
N TYR A 129 1.80 8.36 11.52
CA TYR A 129 0.59 8.59 10.71
C TYR A 129 -0.37 7.39 10.78
N TYR A 130 0.17 6.17 10.77
CA TYR A 130 -0.61 4.93 10.76
C TYR A 130 -0.77 4.31 12.16
N SER A 131 -0.52 5.07 13.21
CA SER A 131 -0.64 4.60 14.60
C SER A 131 -1.84 5.22 15.32
N THR A 132 -2.41 4.50 16.28
CA THR A 132 -3.36 5.08 17.23
C THR A 132 -2.69 6.12 18.14
N ASN A 133 -3.50 6.89 18.88
CA ASN A 133 -3.00 7.78 19.93
C ASN A 133 -2.15 7.06 20.98
N ASP A 134 -2.40 5.77 21.20
CA ASP A 134 -1.68 4.93 22.17
C ASP A 134 -0.43 4.28 21.55
N GLY A 135 -0.10 4.59 20.28
CA GLY A 135 1.11 4.15 19.59
C GLY A 135 1.01 2.78 18.91
N GLU A 136 -0.18 2.20 18.83
CA GLU A 136 -0.40 0.93 18.13
C GLU A 136 -0.41 1.16 16.62
N LEU A 137 0.53 0.54 15.91
CA LEU A 137 0.61 0.63 14.45
C LEU A 137 -0.49 -0.25 13.83
N LEU A 138 -1.40 0.39 13.10
CA LEU A 138 -2.62 -0.20 12.57
C LEU A 138 -2.37 -1.04 11.32
N SER A 139 -1.58 -0.48 10.40
CA SER A 139 -1.30 -1.07 9.09
C SER A 139 0.19 -1.01 8.78
N MET A 140 0.62 -1.82 7.81
CA MET A 140 1.98 -1.75 7.30
C MET A 140 2.12 -0.53 6.37
N PRO A 141 3.04 0.42 6.64
CA PRO A 141 3.33 1.49 5.69
C PRO A 141 3.88 0.89 4.39
N PHE A 142 3.31 1.28 3.24
CA PHE A 142 3.64 0.67 1.95
C PHE A 142 4.35 1.65 0.99
N ASN A 143 3.64 2.69 0.54
CA ASN A 143 4.20 3.75 -0.28
C ASN A 143 3.89 5.11 0.34
N SER A 144 4.94 5.81 0.78
CA SER A 144 4.82 7.11 1.44
C SER A 144 5.38 8.22 0.57
N SER A 145 4.77 9.40 0.65
CA SER A 145 5.18 10.60 -0.06
C SER A 145 5.18 11.81 0.86
N THR A 146 5.96 12.82 0.49
CA THR A 146 5.88 14.16 1.07
C THR A 146 5.98 15.18 -0.06
N ALA A 147 5.30 16.32 0.09
CA ALA A 147 5.32 17.35 -0.94
C ALA A 147 6.71 17.99 -1.00
N VAL A 148 7.26 18.11 -2.20
CA VAL A 148 8.55 18.76 -2.47
C VAL A 148 8.41 19.76 -3.60
N ILE A 149 9.26 20.79 -3.59
CA ILE A 149 9.33 21.77 -4.68
C ILE A 149 10.50 21.40 -5.59
N TYR A 150 10.16 21.02 -6.83
CA TYR A 150 11.13 20.94 -7.92
C TYR A 150 11.30 22.31 -8.55
N TYR A 151 12.55 22.70 -8.85
CA TYR A 151 12.86 23.98 -9.48
C TYR A 151 13.99 23.84 -10.49
N ASN A 152 13.99 24.72 -11.49
CA ASN A 152 15.04 24.79 -12.51
C ASN A 152 16.11 25.81 -12.10
N THR A 153 17.27 25.33 -11.69
CA THR A 153 18.39 26.16 -11.21
C THR A 153 18.84 27.21 -12.22
N ASP A 154 18.92 26.84 -13.51
CA ASP A 154 19.38 27.75 -14.57
C ASP A 154 18.34 28.84 -14.84
N ALA A 155 17.05 28.50 -14.75
CA ALA A 155 15.97 29.46 -14.92
C ALA A 155 15.93 30.49 -13.77
N LEU A 156 16.19 30.04 -12.53
CA LEU A 156 16.32 30.93 -11.37
C LEU A 156 17.53 31.87 -11.51
N ALA A 157 18.68 31.33 -11.90
CA ALA A 157 19.90 32.11 -12.07
C ALA A 157 19.74 33.21 -13.15
N LYS A 158 19.04 32.91 -14.27
CA LYS A 158 18.75 33.88 -15.34
C LYS A 158 17.92 35.08 -14.88
N VAL A 159 17.16 34.94 -13.81
CA VAL A 159 16.38 36.04 -13.20
C VAL A 159 17.04 36.63 -11.96
N GLY A 160 18.31 36.29 -11.72
CA GLY A 160 19.10 36.79 -10.60
C GLY A 160 18.67 36.23 -9.25
N PHE A 161 18.16 34.99 -9.20
CA PHE A 161 17.85 34.28 -7.97
C PHE A 161 18.77 33.06 -7.80
N GLU A 162 19.43 32.96 -6.65
CA GLU A 162 20.32 31.84 -6.32
C GLU A 162 19.69 30.95 -5.23
N GLY A 163 19.87 29.64 -5.37
CA GLY A 163 19.33 28.66 -4.42
C GLY A 163 17.84 28.39 -4.61
N THR A 164 17.19 27.94 -3.53
CA THR A 164 15.77 27.57 -3.53
C THR A 164 14.95 28.63 -2.78
N PRO A 165 13.84 29.13 -3.35
CA PRO A 165 12.89 29.95 -2.61
C PRO A 165 12.45 29.26 -1.32
N LYS A 166 12.53 29.96 -0.20
CA LYS A 166 12.25 29.45 1.14
C LYS A 166 10.87 29.85 1.66
N THR A 167 10.25 30.85 1.05
CA THR A 167 8.91 31.34 1.42
C THR A 167 8.01 31.46 0.20
N TRP A 168 6.69 31.43 0.41
CA TRP A 168 5.73 31.66 -0.67
C TRP A 168 5.85 33.05 -1.29
N THR A 169 6.22 34.07 -0.51
CA THR A 169 6.54 35.41 -1.02
C THR A 169 7.73 35.38 -1.97
N GLU A 170 8.80 34.66 -1.64
CA GLU A 170 9.94 34.48 -2.54
C GLU A 170 9.56 33.71 -3.81
N VAL A 171 8.71 32.68 -3.69
CA VAL A 171 8.17 31.95 -4.85
C VAL A 171 7.41 32.91 -5.77
N GLU A 172 6.56 33.77 -5.22
CA GLU A 172 5.82 34.78 -5.99
C GLU A 172 6.76 35.77 -6.69
N ASP A 173 7.73 36.33 -5.96
CA ASP A 173 8.68 37.30 -6.50
C ASP A 173 9.50 36.71 -7.65
N VAL A 174 10.01 35.50 -7.47
CA VAL A 174 10.73 34.74 -8.50
C VAL A 174 9.82 34.46 -9.69
N ALA A 175 8.58 34.01 -9.45
CA ALA A 175 7.64 33.71 -10.52
C ALA A 175 7.32 34.95 -11.36
N ARG A 176 7.18 36.13 -10.74
CA ARG A 176 6.99 37.41 -11.44
C ARG A 176 8.21 37.78 -12.29
N LYS A 177 9.43 37.62 -11.78
CA LYS A 177 10.67 37.84 -12.56
C LYS A 177 10.79 36.86 -13.73
N MET A 178 10.48 35.58 -13.51
CA MET A 178 10.45 34.57 -14.57
C MET A 178 9.40 34.89 -15.63
N LYS A 179 8.20 35.35 -15.24
CA LYS A 179 7.19 35.77 -16.20
C LYS A 179 7.68 36.95 -17.06
N ALA A 180 8.32 37.94 -16.44
CA ALA A 180 8.92 39.08 -17.15
C ALA A 180 10.07 38.66 -18.09
N ALA A 181 10.80 37.59 -17.76
CA ALA A 181 11.85 37.00 -18.59
C ALA A 181 11.32 36.07 -19.71
N GLY A 182 10.00 35.96 -19.89
CA GLY A 182 9.37 35.22 -21.00
C GLY A 182 8.98 33.77 -20.69
N TYR A 183 9.10 33.30 -19.45
CA TYR A 183 8.61 31.97 -19.09
C TYR A 183 7.08 31.93 -19.06
N ALA A 184 6.47 31.05 -19.87
CA ALA A 184 5.02 30.95 -19.99
C ALA A 184 4.35 30.52 -18.66
N CYS A 185 4.89 29.48 -18.03
CA CYS A 185 4.42 28.90 -16.78
C CYS A 185 5.56 28.89 -15.74
N PRO A 186 5.79 29.99 -15.02
CA PRO A 186 6.88 30.08 -14.05
C PRO A 186 6.65 29.22 -12.79
N VAL A 187 5.40 28.84 -12.53
CA VAL A 187 4.99 27.90 -11.48
C VAL A 187 3.96 26.96 -12.07
N ALA A 188 4.11 25.67 -11.78
CA ALA A 188 3.12 24.64 -12.10
C ALA A 188 2.81 23.88 -10.80
N PHE A 189 1.52 23.63 -10.57
CA PHE A 189 1.06 22.83 -9.44
C PHE A 189 -0.23 22.11 -9.79
N ASP A 190 -0.53 21.06 -9.02
CA ASP A 190 -1.83 20.39 -9.05
C ASP A 190 -2.80 21.12 -8.10
N PRO A 191 -3.82 21.83 -8.61
CA PRO A 191 -4.80 22.52 -7.78
C PRO A 191 -5.83 21.58 -7.14
N SER A 192 -5.93 20.32 -7.60
CA SER A 192 -6.84 19.31 -7.05
C SER A 192 -6.23 18.52 -5.89
N GLY A 193 -4.93 18.65 -5.70
CA GLY A 193 -4.15 18.00 -4.66
C GLY A 193 -4.38 18.58 -3.27
N ALA A 194 -5.53 18.29 -2.66
CA ALA A 194 -5.85 18.74 -1.30
C ALA A 194 -4.77 18.31 -0.28
N TRP A 195 -4.18 17.13 -0.45
CA TRP A 195 -3.13 16.65 0.46
C TRP A 195 -1.87 17.53 0.43
N GLN A 196 -1.43 18.05 -0.74
CA GLN A 196 -0.27 18.94 -0.80
C GLN A 196 -0.56 20.31 -0.19
N TRP A 197 -1.71 20.90 -0.52
CA TRP A 197 -1.99 22.31 -0.23
C TRP A 197 -2.68 22.55 1.10
N PHE A 198 -3.45 21.56 1.58
CA PHE A 198 -4.18 21.66 2.82
C PHE A 198 -3.53 20.82 3.91
N GLU A 199 -3.34 19.52 3.69
CA GLU A 199 -2.85 18.62 4.75
C GLU A 199 -1.37 18.86 5.07
N GLN A 200 -0.48 18.79 4.07
CA GLN A 200 0.96 18.99 4.27
C GLN A 200 1.26 20.41 4.74
N PHE A 201 0.59 21.42 4.17
CA PHE A 201 0.71 22.80 4.64
C PHE A 201 0.30 22.93 6.11
N SER A 202 -0.85 22.38 6.51
CA SER A 202 -1.31 22.46 7.89
C SER A 202 -0.36 21.73 8.83
N ALA A 203 0.12 20.54 8.45
CA ALA A 203 1.06 19.75 9.23
C ALA A 203 2.37 20.51 9.52
N ILE A 204 3.02 21.10 8.51
CA ILE A 204 4.29 21.81 8.71
C ILE A 204 4.14 23.14 9.46
N HIS A 205 2.95 23.75 9.45
CA HIS A 205 2.65 24.99 10.18
C HIS A 205 1.96 24.75 11.53
N ASN A 206 1.89 23.48 11.98
CA ASN A 206 1.21 23.08 13.20
C ASN A 206 -0.23 23.64 13.30
N GLN A 207 -0.95 23.59 12.17
CA GLN A 207 -2.35 23.98 12.08
C GLN A 207 -3.23 22.74 12.09
N PRO A 208 -4.33 22.72 12.87
CA PRO A 208 -5.29 21.64 12.82
C PRO A 208 -6.11 21.69 11.52
N ILE A 209 -6.45 20.53 10.97
CA ILE A 209 -7.37 20.38 9.84
C ILE A 209 -8.82 20.17 10.29
N ALA A 210 -9.03 19.68 11.53
CA ALA A 210 -10.33 19.52 12.18
C ALA A 210 -10.23 19.75 13.69
N THR A 211 -11.36 19.89 14.39
CA THR A 211 -11.34 20.08 15.85
C THR A 211 -11.02 18.75 16.56
N LYS A 212 -10.96 18.77 17.90
CA LYS A 212 -10.70 17.57 18.73
C LYS A 212 -9.43 16.80 18.35
N GLY A 213 -8.37 17.54 18.03
CA GLY A 213 -7.10 16.97 17.60
C GLY A 213 -7.24 16.25 16.26
N ASN A 214 -7.73 16.93 15.22
CA ASN A 214 -7.93 16.38 13.87
C ASN A 214 -8.86 15.15 13.82
N GLY A 215 -9.94 15.16 14.61
CA GLY A 215 -10.92 14.06 14.62
C GLY A 215 -10.57 12.86 15.50
N PHE A 216 -9.36 12.80 16.05
CA PHE A 216 -8.96 11.70 16.95
C PHE A 216 -9.73 11.69 18.27
N GLY A 217 -10.30 12.82 18.69
CA GLY A 217 -11.09 12.96 19.93
C GLY A 217 -12.59 12.75 19.78
N GLY A 218 -13.11 12.42 18.58
CA GLY A 218 -14.54 12.14 18.36
C GLY A 218 -15.06 12.51 16.97
N LEU A 219 -16.22 11.97 16.61
CA LEU A 219 -16.85 12.12 15.28
C LEU A 219 -17.53 13.48 15.06
N ASP A 220 -17.70 14.28 16.11
CA ASP A 220 -18.25 15.64 16.09
C ASP A 220 -17.13 16.70 16.01
N ALA A 221 -16.05 16.37 15.31
CA ALA A 221 -14.86 17.19 15.11
C ALA A 221 -14.97 18.18 13.95
#